data_AF-A0A5E4KW85-F1
#
_entry.id   AF-A0A5E4KW85-F1
#
_cell.length_a   1.000
_cell.length_b   1.000
_cell.length_c   1.000
_cell.angle_alpha   90.00
_cell.angle_beta   90.00
_cell.angle_gamma   90.00
#
_symmetry.space_group_name_H-M   'P 1'
#
loop_
_entity.id
_entity.type
_entity.pdbx_description
1 polymer ?
#
loop_
_entity_poly.entity_id
_entity_poly.type
_entity_poly.pdbx_seq_one_letter_code
_entity_poly.pdbx_strand_id
1 'polypeptide(L)'
;MKSLTERWVNIWNSIRQSKAQMPTRVAIPTDHIDEGERLRKAFKPNENYFEVRVNEMYLAYSREWFNKFDPMVFVVSEFVYGKDVETVPFVVGPIMMEKYGIKIPKEGMIFSDTKVAGLHPYKGGQLALSVILYRVQRENYGRKLLQMVESAANVFDFGTSLTAYVKVAGVVLDGVQALLELDGTVPIIGFRKEVSPAVEVFEPSYYALIHMPEAQLNINGLWVREHKLVYGRSLADAKPFRDADYVLYSINQTSERSDITTLPFYPLWERVTEEAQVAKANNWDSAKTNMASLCQTMSLSPDLTSRHAEKLADEYIIKMKALHERAQMLAGLGEPEAKPSELDGIRAKSLSILRL
;
A
#
# COMPACT_ATOMS: atom_id res chain seq x y z
N MET A 1 0.20 34.19 8.73
CA MET A 1 0.06 32.78 8.31
C MET A 1 -1.42 32.50 8.11
N LYS A 2 -1.85 32.17 6.89
CA LYS A 2 -3.25 31.78 6.60
C LYS A 2 -3.43 30.30 6.97
N SER A 3 -4.60 29.92 7.48
CA SER A 3 -4.86 28.54 7.93
C SER A 3 -4.93 27.58 6.74
N LEU A 4 -4.53 26.31 6.93
CA LEU A 4 -4.54 25.26 5.89
C LEU A 4 -5.90 25.13 5.20
N THR A 5 -6.98 25.27 5.96
CA THR A 5 -8.37 25.27 5.50
C THR A 5 -8.68 26.40 4.51
N GLU A 6 -8.15 27.62 4.72
CA GLU A 6 -8.36 28.76 3.82
C GLU A 6 -7.69 28.60 2.45
N ARG A 7 -6.62 27.79 2.36
CA ARG A 7 -5.89 27.55 1.10
C ARG A 7 -6.52 26.45 0.26
N TRP A 8 -7.04 25.40 0.89
CA TRP A 8 -7.91 24.41 0.23
C TRP A 8 -9.13 25.08 -0.41
N VAL A 9 -9.75 26.03 0.30
CA VAL A 9 -10.85 26.84 -0.22
C VAL A 9 -10.45 27.65 -1.46
N ASN A 10 -9.22 28.15 -1.54
CA ASN A 10 -8.75 28.92 -2.70
C ASN A 10 -8.47 28.08 -3.94
N ILE A 11 -7.94 26.86 -3.80
CA ILE A 11 -7.81 25.90 -4.90
C ILE A 11 -9.21 25.51 -5.41
N TRP A 12 -10.15 25.31 -4.49
CA TRP A 12 -11.56 25.07 -4.85
C TRP A 12 -12.20 26.28 -5.54
N ASN A 13 -11.81 27.50 -5.17
CA ASN A 13 -12.29 28.73 -5.78
C ASN A 13 -11.63 29.06 -7.15
N SER A 14 -10.40 28.63 -7.42
CA SER A 14 -9.78 28.80 -8.75
C SER A 14 -10.41 27.86 -9.79
N ILE A 15 -10.84 26.68 -9.36
CA ILE A 15 -11.65 25.74 -10.16
C ILE A 15 -13.04 26.35 -10.50
N ARG A 16 -13.57 27.24 -9.67
CA ARG A 16 -14.89 27.89 -9.86
C ARG A 16 -14.98 28.96 -10.96
N GLN A 17 -13.86 29.47 -11.50
CA GLN A 17 -13.89 30.61 -12.45
C GLN A 17 -13.81 30.23 -13.95
N SER A 18 -13.75 28.94 -14.29
CA SER A 18 -13.98 28.50 -15.67
C SER A 18 -15.49 28.40 -15.95
N LYS A 19 -15.94 28.49 -17.22
CA LYS A 19 -17.31 28.09 -17.56
C LYS A 19 -17.48 26.66 -17.03
N ALA A 20 -18.41 26.47 -16.09
CA ALA A 20 -18.58 25.20 -15.37
C ALA A 20 -19.00 24.07 -16.32
N GLN A 21 -18.01 23.42 -16.94
CA GLN A 21 -18.17 22.09 -17.49
C GLN A 21 -17.91 21.13 -16.34
N MET A 22 -18.97 20.52 -15.82
CA MET A 22 -18.86 19.50 -14.78
C MET A 22 -18.15 18.29 -15.38
N PRO A 23 -16.98 17.87 -14.84
CA PRO A 23 -16.34 16.65 -15.31
C PRO A 23 -17.22 15.44 -14.99
N THR A 24 -17.14 14.42 -15.84
CA THR A 24 -17.86 13.17 -15.60
C THR A 24 -17.09 12.33 -14.61
N ARG A 25 -17.77 11.88 -13.55
CA ARG A 25 -17.30 10.80 -12.72
C ARG A 25 -18.26 9.64 -12.82
N VAL A 26 -17.71 8.46 -13.05
CA VAL A 26 -18.49 7.23 -13.15
C VAL A 26 -17.81 6.10 -12.39
N ALA A 27 -18.61 5.35 -11.62
CA ALA A 27 -18.22 4.02 -11.18
C ALA A 27 -18.51 3.05 -12.32
N ILE A 28 -17.49 2.33 -12.80
CA ILE A 28 -17.66 1.40 -13.91
C ILE A 28 -18.50 0.21 -13.42
N PRO A 29 -19.63 -0.10 -14.06
CA PRO A 29 -20.46 -1.25 -13.70
C PRO A 29 -19.65 -2.56 -13.69
N THR A 30 -19.96 -3.48 -12.78
CA THR A 30 -19.18 -4.73 -12.67
C THR A 30 -19.26 -5.61 -13.92
N ASP A 31 -20.38 -5.59 -14.64
CA ASP A 31 -20.55 -6.25 -15.93
C ASP A 31 -19.79 -5.55 -17.07
N HIS A 32 -19.24 -4.36 -16.83
CA HIS A 32 -18.39 -3.61 -17.76
C HIS A 32 -16.89 -3.81 -17.51
N ILE A 33 -16.51 -4.81 -16.70
CA ILE A 33 -15.14 -5.10 -16.29
C ILE A 33 -14.83 -6.56 -16.62
N ASP A 34 -13.71 -6.82 -17.32
CA ASP A 34 -13.26 -8.17 -17.70
C ASP A 34 -13.18 -9.17 -16.53
N GLU A 35 -12.77 -8.72 -15.35
CA GLU A 35 -12.75 -9.52 -14.11
C GLU A 35 -13.77 -9.05 -13.05
N GLY A 36 -14.91 -8.48 -13.48
CA GLY A 36 -15.87 -7.82 -12.60
C GLY A 36 -16.48 -8.69 -11.49
N GLU A 37 -16.56 -10.01 -11.69
CA GLU A 37 -17.05 -10.95 -10.66
C GLU A 37 -16.21 -10.90 -9.36
N ARG A 38 -14.92 -10.58 -9.47
CA ARG A 38 -14.02 -10.43 -8.30
C ARG A 38 -14.38 -9.24 -7.44
N LEU A 39 -15.13 -8.28 -7.98
CA LEU A 39 -15.45 -7.00 -7.35
C LEU A 39 -16.85 -6.96 -6.71
N ARG A 40 -17.63 -8.04 -6.79
CA ARG A 40 -19.03 -8.06 -6.30
C ARG A 40 -19.20 -8.19 -4.79
N LYS A 41 -18.10 -8.32 -4.03
CA LYS A 41 -18.17 -8.52 -2.58
C LYS A 41 -17.93 -7.20 -1.88
N ALA A 42 -18.92 -6.77 -1.10
CA ALA A 42 -18.78 -5.62 -0.22
C ALA A 42 -17.62 -5.81 0.79
N PHE A 43 -17.02 -4.69 1.17
CA PHE A 43 -16.03 -4.64 2.24
C PHE A 43 -16.65 -4.98 3.58
N LYS A 44 -16.05 -5.94 4.29
CA LYS A 44 -16.43 -6.30 5.66
C LYS A 44 -15.40 -5.74 6.64
N PRO A 45 -15.84 -4.93 7.63
CA PRO A 45 -14.98 -4.47 8.71
C PRO A 45 -14.27 -5.63 9.41
N ASN A 46 -12.99 -5.46 9.73
CA ASN A 46 -12.13 -6.43 10.42
C ASN A 46 -11.92 -7.77 9.69
N GLU A 47 -12.32 -7.87 8.43
CA GLU A 47 -12.08 -9.06 7.60
C GLU A 47 -11.26 -8.74 6.35
N ASN A 48 -11.43 -7.55 5.79
CA ASN A 48 -10.80 -7.17 4.52
C ASN A 48 -9.80 -6.04 4.66
N TYR A 49 -8.86 -6.02 3.73
CA TYR A 49 -7.98 -4.91 3.43
C TYR A 49 -8.51 -4.21 2.20
N PHE A 50 -8.35 -2.89 2.16
CA PHE A 50 -8.53 -2.13 0.95
C PHE A 50 -7.18 -1.66 0.40
N GLU A 51 -7.12 -1.45 -0.90
CA GLU A 51 -5.98 -0.89 -1.63
C GLU A 51 -6.51 0.10 -2.66
N VAL A 52 -5.86 1.25 -2.81
CA VAL A 52 -6.22 2.22 -3.86
C VAL A 52 -5.11 2.24 -4.90
N ARG A 53 -5.50 2.17 -6.18
CA ARG A 53 -4.57 2.24 -7.30
C ARG A 53 -4.98 3.30 -8.30
N VAL A 54 -3.99 3.97 -8.87
CA VAL A 54 -4.16 4.68 -10.14
C VAL A 54 -3.77 3.71 -11.24
N ASN A 55 -4.77 3.28 -12.01
CA ASN A 55 -4.60 2.25 -13.04
C ASN A 55 -4.11 2.84 -14.35
N GLU A 56 -4.69 3.98 -14.77
CA GLU A 56 -4.32 4.67 -15.98
C GLU A 56 -4.55 6.18 -15.81
N MET A 57 -3.66 6.98 -16.40
CA MET A 57 -3.86 8.41 -16.55
C MET A 57 -3.49 8.82 -17.96
N TYR A 58 -4.27 9.74 -18.52
CA TYR A 58 -4.13 10.13 -19.91
C TYR A 58 -4.45 11.61 -20.10
N LEU A 59 -3.65 12.27 -20.95
CA LEU A 59 -3.94 13.59 -21.51
C LEU A 59 -4.18 13.40 -23.02
N ALA A 60 -5.31 13.89 -23.51
CA ALA A 60 -5.65 13.88 -24.94
C ALA A 60 -4.62 14.65 -25.76
N TYR A 61 -4.04 15.71 -25.17
CA TYR A 61 -2.98 16.50 -25.79
C TYR A 61 -1.73 16.52 -24.91
N SER A 62 -0.69 15.80 -25.32
CA SER A 62 0.63 15.81 -24.66
C SER A 62 1.52 16.99 -25.10
N ARG A 63 1.04 17.79 -26.04
CA ARG A 63 1.71 19.00 -26.54
C ARG A 63 0.70 20.06 -26.92
N GLU A 64 0.85 21.25 -26.33
CA GLU A 64 0.19 22.46 -26.80
C GLU A 64 1.29 23.46 -27.18
N TRP A 65 1.30 23.87 -28.45
CA TRP A 65 2.32 24.79 -29.00
C TRP A 65 3.75 24.21 -28.88
N PHE A 66 4.65 24.92 -28.18
CA PHE A 66 6.03 24.48 -27.93
C PHE A 66 6.19 23.68 -26.63
N ASN A 67 5.15 23.63 -25.79
CA ASN A 67 5.23 23.02 -24.46
C ASN A 67 4.76 21.57 -24.50
N LYS A 68 5.57 20.67 -23.92
CA LYS A 68 5.21 19.27 -23.69
C LYS A 68 4.73 19.09 -22.25
N PHE A 69 3.66 18.33 -22.11
CA PHE A 69 3.03 18.02 -20.83
C PHE A 69 3.03 16.53 -20.58
N ASP A 70 3.25 16.14 -19.32
CA ASP A 70 2.95 14.78 -18.85
C ASP A 70 1.80 14.82 -17.83
N PRO A 71 0.98 13.75 -17.77
CA PRO A 71 -0.02 13.60 -16.72
C PRO A 71 0.64 13.41 -15.36
N MET A 72 0.02 13.99 -14.34
CA MET A 72 0.35 13.73 -12.95
C MET A 72 -0.95 13.64 -12.15
N VAL A 73 -1.08 12.64 -11.29
CA VAL A 73 -2.23 12.48 -10.41
C VAL A 73 -1.80 12.68 -8.98
N PHE A 74 -2.51 13.53 -8.26
CA PHE A 74 -2.42 13.66 -6.82
C PHE A 74 -3.62 12.94 -6.18
N VAL A 75 -3.34 12.04 -5.25
CA VAL A 75 -4.35 11.28 -4.52
C VAL A 75 -4.19 11.54 -3.03
N VAL A 76 -5.30 11.77 -2.33
CA VAL A 76 -5.36 11.82 -0.88
C VAL A 76 -6.37 10.80 -0.41
N SER A 77 -5.92 9.83 0.38
CA SER A 77 -6.80 8.84 1.02
C SER A 77 -6.92 9.16 2.50
N GLU A 78 -8.14 9.26 3.02
CA GLU A 78 -8.41 9.46 4.45
C GLU A 78 -9.23 8.30 4.98
N PHE A 79 -8.76 7.65 6.04
CA PHE A 79 -9.39 6.44 6.57
C PHE A 79 -8.97 6.19 8.02
N VAL A 80 -9.76 5.36 8.71
CA VAL A 80 -9.44 4.94 10.08
C VAL A 80 -8.25 3.97 10.06
N TYR A 81 -7.22 4.28 10.85
CA TYR A 81 -6.07 3.41 11.07
C TYR A 81 -5.68 3.44 12.55
N GLY A 82 -5.59 2.26 13.17
CA GLY A 82 -5.47 2.18 14.63
C GLY A 82 -6.67 2.82 15.33
N LYS A 83 -6.46 3.94 16.02
CA LYS A 83 -7.49 4.67 16.77
C LYS A 83 -7.84 6.03 16.16
N ASP A 84 -7.11 6.45 15.13
CA ASP A 84 -7.18 7.79 14.56
C ASP A 84 -7.61 7.73 13.09
N VAL A 85 -8.04 8.88 12.55
CA VAL A 85 -8.25 9.05 11.11
C VAL A 85 -6.95 9.54 10.50
N GLU A 86 -6.40 8.75 9.58
CA GLU A 86 -5.17 9.06 8.88
C GLU A 86 -5.43 9.73 7.55
N THR A 87 -4.47 10.52 7.10
CA THR A 87 -4.46 11.12 5.76
C THR A 87 -3.18 10.72 5.04
N VAL A 88 -3.32 9.98 3.93
CA VAL A 88 -2.22 9.48 3.10
C VAL A 88 -2.25 10.17 1.74
N PRO A 89 -1.48 11.26 1.57
CA PRO A 89 -1.22 11.86 0.26
C PRO A 89 -0.21 11.05 -0.57
N PHE A 90 -0.43 10.98 -1.88
CA PHE A 90 0.42 10.29 -2.84
C PHE A 90 0.40 10.97 -4.21
N VAL A 91 1.52 10.94 -4.93
CA VAL A 91 1.66 11.54 -6.26
C VAL A 91 2.12 10.49 -7.25
N VAL A 92 1.36 10.30 -8.33
CA VAL A 92 1.69 9.43 -9.46
C VAL A 92 2.07 10.30 -10.63
N GLY A 93 3.31 10.19 -11.11
CA GLY A 93 3.77 10.95 -12.26
C GLY A 93 5.30 10.99 -12.37
N PRO A 94 5.80 11.75 -13.36
CA PRO A 94 7.22 11.97 -13.66
C PRO A 94 8.17 11.97 -12.46
N ILE A 95 7.78 12.70 -11.41
CA ILE A 95 8.58 12.91 -10.19
C ILE A 95 8.99 11.61 -9.48
N MET A 96 8.23 10.51 -9.66
CA MET A 96 8.55 9.21 -9.06
C MET A 96 9.84 8.59 -9.62
N MET A 97 10.23 8.91 -10.85
CA MET A 97 11.45 8.36 -11.48
C MET A 97 12.66 9.25 -11.25
N GLU A 98 12.43 10.54 -11.15
CA GLU A 98 13.51 11.50 -11.01
C GLU A 98 14.22 11.42 -9.66
N LYS A 99 13.52 10.95 -8.61
CA LYS A 99 14.14 10.61 -7.31
C LYS A 99 15.25 9.55 -7.43
N TYR A 100 15.24 8.76 -8.50
CA TYR A 100 16.28 7.78 -8.83
C TYR A 100 17.27 8.29 -9.88
N GLY A 101 17.24 9.58 -10.24
CA GLY A 101 18.09 10.17 -11.27
C GLY A 101 17.77 9.70 -12.69
N ILE A 102 16.63 9.04 -12.91
CA ILE A 102 16.24 8.51 -14.21
C ILE A 102 15.65 9.64 -15.05
N LYS A 103 16.27 9.93 -16.20
CA LYS A 103 15.74 10.88 -17.17
C LYS A 103 14.52 10.28 -17.85
N ILE A 104 13.43 11.04 -17.85
CA ILE A 104 12.17 10.65 -18.49
C ILE A 104 12.35 10.65 -20.02
N PRO A 105 11.85 9.62 -20.74
CA PRO A 105 11.92 9.57 -22.19
C PRO A 105 11.29 10.80 -22.87
N LYS A 106 11.80 11.17 -24.05
CA LYS A 106 11.33 12.35 -24.80
C LYS A 106 9.91 12.19 -25.36
N GLU A 107 9.42 10.97 -25.41
CA GLU A 107 8.11 10.56 -25.86
C GLU A 107 7.10 10.56 -24.69
N GLY A 108 7.58 10.57 -23.44
CA GLY A 108 6.79 10.49 -22.22
C GLY A 108 6.93 9.15 -21.52
N MET A 109 6.24 8.99 -20.41
CA MET A 109 6.23 7.74 -19.65
C MET A 109 4.82 7.34 -19.27
N ILE A 110 4.55 6.04 -19.37
CA ILE A 110 3.27 5.45 -18.99
C ILE A 110 3.44 4.90 -17.58
N PHE A 111 2.62 5.39 -16.66
CA PHE A 111 2.46 4.79 -15.35
C PHE A 111 1.15 4.01 -15.35
N SER A 112 1.20 2.77 -14.89
CA SER A 112 0.04 1.90 -14.77
C SER A 112 0.03 1.20 -13.42
N ASP A 113 -1.16 0.89 -12.92
CA ASP A 113 -1.42 0.10 -11.72
C ASP A 113 -0.60 0.49 -10.48
N THR A 114 -0.36 1.79 -10.33
CA THR A 114 0.44 2.33 -9.22
C THR A 114 -0.38 2.32 -7.94
N LYS A 115 0.11 1.64 -6.90
CA LYS A 115 -0.49 1.66 -5.56
C LYS A 115 -0.27 3.02 -4.92
N VAL A 116 -1.36 3.71 -4.59
CA VAL A 116 -1.34 5.04 -3.99
C VAL A 116 -1.77 5.04 -2.53
N ALA A 117 -2.57 4.04 -2.14
CA ALA A 117 -2.72 3.62 -0.75
C ALA A 117 -2.47 2.11 -0.72
N GLY A 118 -1.57 1.68 0.19
CA GLY A 118 -1.19 0.27 0.32
C GLY A 118 -2.32 -0.60 0.87
N LEU A 119 -1.98 -1.81 1.31
CA LEU A 119 -2.94 -2.69 1.97
C LEU A 119 -3.21 -2.19 3.39
N HIS A 120 -4.37 -1.56 3.58
CA HIS A 120 -4.81 -1.07 4.88
C HIS A 120 -6.01 -1.89 5.38
N PRO A 121 -6.00 -2.37 6.64
CA PRO A 121 -7.16 -3.04 7.21
C PRO A 121 -8.39 -2.13 7.18
N TYR A 122 -9.49 -2.62 6.63
CA TYR A 122 -10.76 -1.93 6.74
C TYR A 122 -11.37 -2.22 8.11
N LYS A 123 -11.30 -1.26 9.04
CA LYS A 123 -11.87 -1.36 10.39
C LYS A 123 -13.33 -0.90 10.47
N GLY A 124 -13.93 -0.56 9.34
CA GLY A 124 -15.20 0.17 9.28
C GLY A 124 -14.97 1.67 9.21
N GLY A 125 -16.04 2.45 9.34
CA GLY A 125 -15.98 3.90 9.23
C GLY A 125 -15.85 4.38 7.78
N GLN A 126 -15.51 5.66 7.66
CA GLN A 126 -15.49 6.39 6.40
C GLN A 126 -14.14 6.26 5.69
N LEU A 127 -14.19 6.08 4.36
CA LEU A 127 -13.06 6.28 3.46
C LEU A 127 -13.34 7.55 2.65
N ALA A 128 -12.50 8.58 2.78
CA ALA A 128 -12.50 9.69 1.85
C ALA A 128 -11.36 9.53 0.84
N LEU A 129 -11.64 9.81 -0.42
CA LEU A 129 -10.66 9.79 -1.49
C LEU A 129 -10.78 11.07 -2.30
N SER A 130 -9.69 11.82 -2.36
CA SER A 130 -9.53 12.96 -3.26
C SER A 130 -8.58 12.57 -4.38
N VAL A 131 -8.99 12.76 -5.64
CA VAL A 131 -8.18 12.46 -6.83
C VAL A 131 -8.17 13.70 -7.69
N ILE A 132 -6.97 14.17 -8.06
CA ILE A 132 -6.80 15.36 -8.89
C ILE A 132 -5.81 15.05 -10.01
N LEU A 133 -6.24 15.22 -11.25
CA LEU A 133 -5.38 15.16 -12.43
C LEU A 133 -4.80 16.54 -12.71
N TYR A 134 -3.50 16.56 -12.97
CA TYR A 134 -2.73 17.71 -13.40
C TYR A 134 -2.08 17.43 -14.74
N ARG A 135 -1.85 18.50 -15.50
CA ARG A 135 -0.81 18.53 -16.54
C ARG A 135 0.42 19.24 -16.00
N VAL A 136 1.60 18.69 -16.25
CA VAL A 136 2.88 19.28 -15.78
C VAL A 136 3.83 19.46 -16.96
N GLN A 137 4.36 20.69 -17.11
CA GLN A 137 5.34 21.01 -18.15
C GLN A 137 6.69 20.33 -17.90
N ARG A 138 7.24 19.67 -18.93
CA ARG A 138 8.47 18.85 -18.82
C ARG A 138 9.74 19.60 -18.43
N GLU A 139 9.88 20.83 -18.87
CA GLU A 139 11.08 21.64 -18.62
C GLU A 139 11.25 22.00 -17.14
N ASN A 140 10.18 21.91 -16.36
CA ASN A 140 10.18 22.34 -14.99
C ASN A 140 10.61 21.21 -14.04
N TYR A 141 10.81 19.97 -14.49
CA TYR A 141 11.10 18.85 -13.59
C TYR A 141 12.41 18.98 -12.79
N GLY A 142 13.53 19.35 -13.44
CA GLY A 142 14.86 19.33 -12.83
C GLY A 142 15.14 20.38 -11.74
N ARG A 143 14.44 21.52 -11.72
CA ARG A 143 14.57 22.53 -10.66
C ARG A 143 13.88 22.10 -9.34
N LYS A 144 13.00 21.10 -9.39
CA LYS A 144 12.01 20.79 -8.33
C LYS A 144 12.50 19.80 -7.27
N LEU A 145 13.41 18.89 -7.62
CA LEU A 145 13.98 17.94 -6.66
C LEU A 145 15.00 18.58 -5.72
N LEU A 146 15.76 19.58 -6.19
CA LEU A 146 16.74 20.27 -5.36
C LEU A 146 16.08 20.96 -4.15
N GLN A 147 14.92 21.59 -4.36
CA GLN A 147 14.14 22.23 -3.29
C GLN A 147 13.49 21.21 -2.33
N MET A 148 13.02 20.06 -2.82
CA MET A 148 12.50 18.98 -1.97
C MET A 148 13.58 18.32 -1.10
N VAL A 149 14.77 18.07 -1.66
CA VAL A 149 15.91 17.49 -0.92
C VAL A 149 16.44 18.47 0.13
N GLU A 150 16.51 19.77 -0.19
CA GLU A 150 16.90 20.82 0.76
C GLU A 150 15.89 20.96 1.91
N SER A 151 14.59 20.79 1.63
CA SER A 151 13.52 20.85 2.63
C SER A 151 13.52 19.61 3.54
N ALA A 152 13.85 18.43 3.02
CA ALA A 152 14.00 17.21 3.80
C ALA A 152 15.28 17.20 4.67
N ALA A 153 16.37 17.80 4.19
CA ALA A 153 17.64 17.87 4.91
C ALA A 153 17.57 18.71 6.20
N ASN A 154 16.63 19.66 6.30
CA ASN A 154 16.45 20.51 7.49
C ASN A 154 15.59 19.87 8.59
N VAL A 155 15.05 18.66 8.40
CA VAL A 155 14.05 18.05 9.31
C VAL A 155 14.63 16.92 10.18
N PHE A 156 15.86 16.49 9.91
CA PHE A 156 16.51 15.40 10.63
C PHE A 156 17.30 15.88 11.85
N ASP A 157 16.57 16.16 12.93
CA ASP A 157 17.08 16.00 14.28
C ASP A 157 16.33 14.82 14.93
N PHE A 158 17.02 13.69 15.03
CA PHE A 158 16.47 12.41 15.51
C PHE A 158 16.54 12.36 17.04
N GLY A 159 15.50 12.92 17.68
CA GLY A 159 15.20 12.71 19.10
C GLY A 159 14.09 11.68 19.28
N THR A 160 14.39 10.65 20.07
CA THR A 160 13.51 9.55 20.52
C THR A 160 12.19 10.02 21.13
N SER A 161 11.13 9.23 20.90
CA SER A 161 9.78 9.25 21.51
C SER A 161 8.68 10.02 20.76
N LEU A 162 7.55 9.31 20.51
CA LEU A 162 6.18 9.72 20.10
C LEU A 162 5.97 10.83 19.06
N THR A 163 7.02 11.37 18.47
CA THR A 163 7.00 12.54 17.57
C THR A 163 7.19 12.14 16.10
N ALA A 164 7.18 10.83 15.80
CA ALA A 164 7.28 10.31 14.44
C ALA A 164 6.00 10.58 13.62
N TYR A 165 4.88 10.85 14.29
CA TYR A 165 3.56 10.80 13.66
C TYR A 165 3.05 12.16 13.17
N VAL A 166 3.31 13.25 13.92
CA VAL A 166 3.01 14.62 13.48
C VAL A 166 3.98 15.11 12.40
N LYS A 167 5.20 14.54 12.35
CA LYS A 167 6.21 14.86 11.31
C LYS A 167 5.83 14.34 9.92
N VAL A 168 5.03 13.26 9.81
CA VAL A 168 4.59 12.73 8.51
C VAL A 168 3.52 13.63 7.88
N ALA A 169 2.62 14.23 8.68
CA ALA A 169 1.63 15.18 8.18
C ALA A 169 2.28 16.47 7.62
N GLY A 170 3.31 17.00 8.30
CA GLY A 170 4.01 18.23 7.87
C GLY A 170 4.84 18.05 6.60
N VAL A 171 5.67 17.00 6.53
CA VAL A 171 6.60 16.78 5.41
C VAL A 171 5.88 16.48 4.09
N VAL A 172 4.71 15.82 4.13
CA VAL A 172 3.98 15.54 2.89
C VAL A 172 3.09 16.71 2.45
N LEU A 173 2.59 17.52 3.39
CA LEU A 173 1.89 18.76 3.04
C LEU A 173 2.84 19.79 2.40
N ASP A 174 4.07 19.92 2.88
CA ASP A 174 5.07 20.81 2.27
C ASP A 174 5.49 20.31 0.88
N GLY A 175 5.62 19.00 0.69
CA GLY A 175 5.90 18.41 -0.62
C GLY A 175 4.75 18.57 -1.63
N VAL A 176 3.50 18.47 -1.17
CA VAL A 176 2.30 18.70 -1.98
C VAL A 176 2.09 20.19 -2.27
N GLN A 177 2.33 21.07 -1.30
CA GLN A 177 2.27 22.51 -1.50
C GLN A 177 3.36 22.98 -2.47
N ALA A 178 4.58 22.45 -2.34
CA ALA A 178 5.65 22.67 -3.31
C ALA A 178 5.23 22.20 -4.71
N LEU A 179 4.49 21.09 -4.84
CA LEU A 179 3.95 20.59 -6.12
C LEU A 179 2.85 21.47 -6.73
N LEU A 180 2.01 22.08 -5.88
CA LEU A 180 0.90 22.95 -6.27
C LEU A 180 1.35 24.39 -6.59
N GLU A 181 2.45 24.83 -6.00
CA GLU A 181 3.10 26.13 -6.27
C GLU A 181 4.08 26.07 -7.46
N LEU A 182 4.17 24.91 -8.13
CA LEU A 182 5.02 24.75 -9.31
C LEU A 182 4.47 25.53 -10.50
N ASP A 183 5.28 26.45 -11.01
CA ASP A 183 5.08 27.01 -12.35
C ASP A 183 4.97 25.87 -13.38
N GLY A 184 3.94 25.96 -14.23
CA GLY A 184 3.66 24.97 -15.27
C GLY A 184 2.94 23.68 -14.81
N THR A 185 2.44 23.63 -13.57
CA THR A 185 1.50 22.59 -13.11
C THR A 185 0.07 23.15 -13.11
N VAL A 186 -0.84 22.54 -13.87
CA VAL A 186 -2.23 23.03 -14.01
C VAL A 186 -3.21 21.92 -13.64
N PRO A 187 -4.11 22.13 -12.66
CA PRO A 187 -5.18 21.17 -12.36
C PRO A 187 -6.18 21.11 -13.52
N ILE A 188 -6.53 19.90 -13.94
CA ILE A 188 -7.47 19.63 -15.03
C ILE A 188 -8.84 19.23 -14.47
N ILE A 189 -8.85 18.23 -13.59
CA ILE A 189 -10.06 17.70 -12.93
C ILE A 189 -9.71 17.27 -11.53
N GLY A 190 -10.59 17.59 -10.58
CA GLY A 190 -10.47 17.21 -9.18
C GLY A 190 -11.80 16.66 -8.68
N PHE A 191 -11.72 15.61 -7.88
CA PHE A 191 -12.90 14.99 -7.31
C PHE A 191 -12.61 14.49 -5.89
N ARG A 192 -13.58 14.65 -4.99
CA ARG A 192 -13.57 14.06 -3.64
C ARG A 192 -14.82 13.20 -3.46
N LYS A 193 -14.65 11.94 -3.06
CA LYS A 193 -15.74 11.09 -2.55
C LYS A 193 -15.48 10.72 -1.12
N GLU A 194 -16.56 10.69 -0.37
CA GLU A 194 -16.63 10.11 0.95
C GLU A 194 -17.54 8.89 0.87
N VAL A 195 -16.98 7.70 1.09
CA VAL A 195 -17.73 6.47 1.21
C VAL A 195 -18.00 6.22 2.68
N SER A 196 -19.28 6.18 3.05
CA SER A 196 -19.72 5.84 4.41
C SER A 196 -20.67 4.65 4.37
N PRO A 197 -20.39 3.57 5.12
CA PRO A 197 -21.27 2.41 5.23
C PRO A 197 -22.69 2.74 5.73
N ALA A 198 -22.85 3.88 6.40
CA ALA A 198 -24.16 4.35 6.85
C ALA A 198 -25.06 4.85 5.70
N VAL A 199 -24.48 5.14 4.53
CA VAL A 199 -25.16 5.78 3.40
C VAL A 199 -25.14 4.88 2.16
N GLU A 200 -24.02 4.22 1.90
CA GLU A 200 -23.86 3.35 0.73
C GLU A 200 -23.06 2.09 1.06
N VAL A 201 -23.26 1.04 0.28
CA VAL A 201 -22.46 -0.18 0.39
C VAL A 201 -21.06 0.13 -0.12
N PHE A 202 -20.04 -0.09 0.73
CA PHE A 202 -18.66 0.05 0.29
C PHE A 202 -18.24 -1.20 -0.49
N GLU A 203 -18.10 -1.07 -1.80
CA GLU A 203 -17.72 -2.16 -2.71
C GLU A 203 -16.46 -1.80 -3.49
N PRO A 204 -15.61 -2.79 -3.80
CA PRO A 204 -14.46 -2.58 -4.67
C PRO A 204 -14.96 -2.30 -6.10
N SER A 205 -14.32 -1.36 -6.79
CA SER A 205 -14.76 -0.94 -8.12
C SER A 205 -13.68 -0.13 -8.82
N TYR A 206 -13.86 0.06 -10.13
CA TYR A 206 -13.13 1.01 -10.95
C TYR A 206 -13.92 2.30 -11.08
N TYR A 207 -13.21 3.43 -11.07
CA TYR A 207 -13.78 4.74 -11.20
C TYR A 207 -13.03 5.53 -12.27
N ALA A 208 -13.76 6.10 -13.21
CA ALA A 208 -13.20 7.01 -14.20
C ALA A 208 -13.59 8.45 -13.85
N LEU A 209 -12.59 9.31 -13.77
CA LEU A 209 -12.75 10.76 -13.70
C LEU A 209 -12.30 11.34 -15.05
N ILE A 210 -13.24 11.88 -15.81
CA ILE A 210 -13.05 12.27 -17.21
C ILE A 210 -13.36 13.76 -17.37
N HIS A 211 -12.44 14.51 -17.98
CA HIS A 211 -12.61 15.92 -18.31
C HIS A 211 -13.51 16.11 -19.55
N MET A 212 -14.75 15.66 -19.43
CA MET A 212 -15.79 15.78 -20.44
C MET A 212 -17.15 15.88 -19.73
N PRO A 213 -18.08 16.73 -20.17
CA PRO A 213 -19.44 16.76 -19.64
C PRO A 213 -20.17 15.43 -19.84
N GLU A 214 -20.97 15.01 -18.85
CA GLU A 214 -21.71 13.74 -18.90
C GLU A 214 -22.62 13.65 -20.12
N ALA A 215 -23.25 14.76 -20.52
CA ALA A 215 -24.10 14.83 -21.71
C ALA A 215 -23.37 14.52 -23.04
N GLN A 216 -22.03 14.54 -23.06
CA GLN A 216 -21.21 14.22 -24.23
C GLN A 216 -20.67 12.79 -24.20
N LEU A 217 -20.92 12.03 -23.12
CA LEU A 217 -20.37 10.72 -22.91
C LEU A 217 -21.46 9.68 -22.68
N ASN A 218 -21.51 8.65 -23.52
CA ASN A 218 -22.37 7.49 -23.23
C ASN A 218 -21.68 6.60 -22.18
N ILE A 219 -22.09 6.72 -20.92
CA ILE A 219 -21.54 5.94 -19.81
C ILE A 219 -21.60 4.43 -20.08
N ASN A 220 -22.67 3.94 -20.72
CA ASN A 220 -22.81 2.52 -21.05
C ASN A 220 -21.82 2.05 -22.13
N GLY A 221 -21.10 2.98 -22.75
CA GLY A 221 -20.01 2.67 -23.67
C GLY A 221 -18.67 2.48 -22.97
N LEU A 222 -18.53 2.78 -21.67
CA LEU A 222 -17.27 2.68 -20.94
C LEU A 222 -17.09 1.28 -20.35
N TRP A 223 -15.90 0.73 -20.54
CA TRP A 223 -15.50 -0.56 -20.00
C TRP A 223 -14.07 -0.48 -19.44
N VAL A 224 -13.71 -1.48 -18.64
CA VAL A 224 -12.33 -1.70 -18.21
C VAL A 224 -11.86 -3.05 -18.75
N ARG A 225 -10.71 -3.02 -19.43
CA ARG A 225 -10.01 -4.20 -19.92
C ARG A 225 -8.55 -4.09 -19.57
N GLU A 226 -8.00 -5.10 -18.87
CA GLU A 226 -6.61 -5.12 -18.40
C GLU A 226 -6.23 -3.81 -17.67
N HIS A 227 -7.13 -3.38 -16.78
CA HIS A 227 -6.99 -2.16 -15.98
C HIS A 227 -6.90 -0.85 -16.79
N LYS A 228 -7.31 -0.84 -18.06
CA LYS A 228 -7.34 0.35 -18.91
C LYS A 228 -8.77 0.75 -19.24
N LEU A 229 -8.99 2.05 -19.40
CA LEU A 229 -10.27 2.58 -19.82
C LEU A 229 -10.43 2.38 -21.32
N VAL A 230 -11.46 1.64 -21.71
CA VAL A 230 -11.81 1.39 -23.11
C VAL A 230 -13.26 1.83 -23.36
N TYR A 231 -13.57 2.12 -24.62
CA TYR A 231 -14.88 2.59 -25.03
C TYR A 231 -15.39 1.84 -26.26
N GLY A 232 -16.64 1.40 -26.21
CA GLY A 232 -17.27 0.61 -27.27
C GLY A 232 -18.65 0.08 -26.86
N ARG A 233 -19.32 -0.62 -27.77
CA ARG A 233 -20.64 -1.21 -27.51
C ARG A 233 -20.57 -2.48 -26.66
N SER A 234 -19.40 -3.10 -26.62
CA SER A 234 -19.11 -4.34 -25.91
C SER A 234 -17.63 -4.33 -25.52
N LEU A 235 -17.26 -5.11 -24.50
CA LEU A 235 -15.86 -5.29 -24.10
C LEU A 235 -14.98 -5.83 -25.25
N ALA A 236 -15.55 -6.67 -26.13
CA ALA A 236 -14.83 -7.29 -27.24
C ALA A 236 -14.42 -6.26 -28.32
N ASP A 237 -15.32 -5.34 -28.66
CA ASP A 237 -15.09 -4.33 -29.70
C ASP A 237 -14.50 -3.01 -29.16
N ALA A 238 -14.40 -2.89 -27.83
CA ALA A 238 -13.96 -1.66 -27.19
C ALA A 238 -12.48 -1.35 -27.50
N LYS A 239 -12.24 -0.07 -27.79
CA LYS A 239 -10.91 0.50 -28.07
C LYS A 239 -10.46 1.40 -26.92
N PRO A 240 -9.15 1.65 -26.74
CA PRO A 240 -8.68 2.58 -25.73
C PRO A 240 -9.42 3.92 -25.81
N PHE A 241 -9.94 4.40 -24.68
CA PHE A 241 -10.62 5.69 -24.62
C PHE A 241 -9.57 6.81 -24.70
N ARG A 242 -9.66 7.68 -25.71
CA ARG A 242 -8.64 8.72 -25.97
C ARG A 242 -9.25 10.09 -26.31
N ASP A 243 -10.54 10.25 -26.07
CA ASP A 243 -11.30 11.44 -26.50
C ASP A 243 -11.26 12.60 -25.49
N ALA A 244 -10.76 12.37 -24.27
CA ALA A 244 -10.59 13.40 -23.23
C ALA A 244 -9.46 13.05 -22.25
N ASP A 245 -9.06 14.03 -21.45
CA ASP A 245 -8.16 13.82 -20.31
C ASP A 245 -8.90 13.02 -19.22
N TYR A 246 -8.23 12.02 -18.64
CA TYR A 246 -8.86 11.21 -17.60
C TYR A 246 -7.88 10.56 -16.63
N VAL A 247 -8.44 10.11 -15.51
CA VAL A 247 -7.83 9.18 -14.57
C VAL A 247 -8.76 8.00 -14.36
N LEU A 248 -8.23 6.80 -14.52
CA LEU A 248 -8.84 5.56 -14.08
C LEU A 248 -8.14 5.13 -12.79
N TYR A 249 -8.94 4.94 -11.73
CA TYR A 249 -8.45 4.45 -10.45
C TYR A 249 -9.38 3.34 -9.93
N SER A 250 -8.85 2.49 -9.06
CA SER A 250 -9.60 1.39 -8.46
C SER A 250 -9.44 1.35 -6.96
N ILE A 251 -10.49 0.88 -6.30
CA ILE A 251 -10.46 0.46 -4.91
C ILE A 251 -10.60 -1.06 -4.92
N ASN A 252 -9.58 -1.76 -4.43
CA ASN A 252 -9.47 -3.21 -4.46
C ASN A 252 -9.62 -3.79 -3.06
N GLN A 253 -10.09 -5.03 -2.99
CA GLN A 253 -10.30 -5.77 -1.75
C GLN A 253 -9.43 -7.03 -1.72
N THR A 254 -8.87 -7.36 -0.56
CA THR A 254 -8.28 -8.68 -0.29
C THR A 254 -8.56 -9.08 1.16
N SER A 255 -8.58 -10.38 1.45
CA SER A 255 -8.62 -10.90 2.83
C SER A 255 -7.23 -11.18 3.40
N GLU A 256 -6.21 -11.22 2.54
CA GLU A 256 -4.85 -11.62 2.90
C GLU A 256 -3.83 -10.65 2.33
N ARG A 257 -2.64 -10.64 2.93
CA ARG A 257 -1.50 -9.82 2.50
C ARG A 257 -0.26 -10.69 2.42
N SER A 258 0.59 -10.42 1.43
CA SER A 258 1.78 -11.24 1.14
C SER A 258 3.08 -10.67 1.74
N ASP A 259 3.01 -9.50 2.35
CA ASP A 259 4.12 -8.71 2.90
C ASP A 259 4.21 -8.81 4.44
N ILE A 260 3.74 -9.92 5.02
CA ILE A 260 3.76 -10.14 6.47
C ILE A 260 5.18 -10.01 7.05
N THR A 261 6.20 -10.38 6.29
CA THR A 261 7.60 -10.32 6.71
C THR A 261 8.13 -8.90 6.89
N THR A 262 7.45 -7.88 6.36
CA THR A 262 7.86 -6.49 6.49
C THR A 262 7.16 -5.78 7.66
N LEU A 263 6.28 -6.49 8.40
CA LEU A 263 5.51 -5.89 9.48
C LEU A 263 6.31 -5.78 10.78
N PRO A 264 6.05 -4.76 11.62
CA PRO A 264 6.83 -4.51 12.83
C PRO A 264 6.86 -5.66 13.85
N PHE A 265 5.86 -6.56 13.83
CA PHE A 265 5.83 -7.72 14.71
C PHE A 265 6.68 -8.90 14.21
N TYR A 266 7.08 -8.92 12.94
CA TYR A 266 7.75 -10.08 12.34
C TYR A 266 9.06 -10.49 13.03
N PRO A 267 9.91 -9.56 13.54
CA PRO A 267 11.09 -9.94 14.32
C PRO A 267 10.78 -10.78 15.57
N LEU A 268 9.60 -10.65 16.17
CA LEU A 268 9.19 -11.53 17.28
C LEU A 268 8.95 -12.97 16.80
N TRP A 269 8.43 -13.15 15.58
CA TRP A 269 8.26 -14.47 14.97
C TRP A 269 9.61 -15.14 14.66
N GLU A 270 10.58 -14.37 14.19
CA GLU A 270 11.95 -14.86 13.99
C GLU A 270 12.54 -15.39 15.30
N ARG A 271 12.39 -14.63 16.40
CA ARG A 271 12.84 -15.06 17.72
C ARG A 271 12.13 -16.32 18.24
N VAL A 272 10.82 -16.42 18.05
CA VAL A 272 10.06 -17.66 18.38
C VAL A 272 10.63 -18.84 17.60
N THR A 273 10.91 -18.64 16.32
CA THR A 273 11.47 -19.67 15.44
C THR A 273 12.86 -20.11 15.90
N GLU A 274 13.76 -19.16 16.19
CA GLU A 274 15.11 -19.43 16.69
C GLU A 274 15.10 -20.24 17.99
N GLU A 275 14.24 -19.85 18.95
CA GLU A 275 14.17 -20.51 20.26
C GLU A 275 13.48 -21.88 20.16
N ALA A 276 12.43 -22.04 19.34
CA ALA A 276 11.74 -23.31 19.15
C ALA A 276 12.61 -24.38 18.50
N GLN A 277 13.58 -23.99 17.66
CA GLN A 277 14.51 -24.91 16.98
C GLN A 277 15.58 -25.51 17.91
N VAL A 278 15.64 -25.12 19.18
CA VAL A 278 16.57 -25.65 20.17
C VAL A 278 15.86 -26.67 21.08
N ALA A 279 16.36 -27.90 21.12
CA ALA A 279 15.80 -29.01 21.92
C ALA A 279 16.13 -28.90 23.43
N LYS A 280 15.99 -27.72 24.04
CA LYS A 280 16.20 -27.47 25.47
C LYS A 280 14.94 -26.90 26.09
N ALA A 281 14.62 -27.35 27.31
CA ALA A 281 13.41 -26.93 28.03
C ALA A 281 13.32 -25.40 28.20
N ASN A 282 14.41 -24.74 28.61
CA ASN A 282 14.44 -23.29 28.78
C ASN A 282 14.16 -22.53 27.47
N ASN A 283 14.63 -23.05 26.33
CA ASN A 283 14.36 -22.45 25.02
C ASN A 283 12.90 -22.62 24.63
N TRP A 284 12.29 -23.76 24.94
CA TRP A 284 10.86 -23.98 24.72
C TRP A 284 9.98 -23.04 25.58
N ASP A 285 10.35 -22.82 26.84
CA ASP A 285 9.64 -21.88 27.71
C ASP A 285 9.77 -20.43 27.23
N SER A 286 10.96 -20.05 26.75
CA SER A 286 11.18 -18.75 26.12
C SER A 286 10.36 -18.60 24.83
N ALA A 287 10.34 -19.62 23.97
CA ALA A 287 9.58 -19.62 22.72
C ALA A 287 8.08 -19.45 22.97
N LYS A 288 7.53 -20.11 24.00
CA LYS A 288 6.12 -19.94 24.42
C LYS A 288 5.84 -18.52 24.90
N THR A 289 6.76 -17.93 25.66
CA THR A 289 6.64 -16.56 26.16
C THR A 289 6.64 -15.56 24.99
N ASN A 290 7.60 -15.68 24.08
CA ASN A 290 7.68 -14.84 22.89
C ASN A 290 6.48 -15.04 21.95
N MET A 291 5.96 -16.27 21.84
CA MET A 291 4.76 -16.56 21.04
C MET A 291 3.52 -15.89 21.64
N ALA A 292 3.37 -15.91 22.98
CA ALA A 292 2.28 -15.19 23.64
C ALA A 292 2.36 -13.68 23.40
N SER A 293 3.56 -13.09 23.50
CA SER A 293 3.79 -11.68 23.15
C SER A 293 3.49 -11.39 21.68
N LEU A 294 3.90 -12.26 20.76
CA LEU A 294 3.61 -12.13 19.33
C LEU A 294 2.10 -12.13 19.06
N CYS A 295 1.34 -13.05 19.65
CA CYS A 295 -0.12 -13.07 19.54
C CYS A 295 -0.74 -11.74 20.03
N GLN A 296 -0.28 -11.22 21.17
CA GLN A 296 -0.76 -9.96 21.69
C GLN A 296 -0.43 -8.79 20.75
N THR A 297 0.80 -8.73 20.22
CA THR A 297 1.22 -7.68 19.28
C THR A 297 0.43 -7.74 17.99
N MET A 298 0.16 -8.92 17.42
CA MET A 298 -0.64 -9.08 16.22
C MET A 298 -2.10 -8.63 16.44
N SER A 299 -2.71 -9.01 17.56
CA SER A 299 -4.09 -8.61 17.91
C SER A 299 -4.26 -7.10 18.08
N LEU A 300 -3.21 -6.40 18.52
CA LEU A 300 -3.18 -4.95 18.70
C LEU A 300 -2.64 -4.21 17.47
N SER A 301 -2.22 -4.93 16.42
CA SER A 301 -1.60 -4.32 15.25
C SER A 301 -2.63 -3.54 14.44
N PRO A 302 -2.35 -2.25 14.11
CA PRO A 302 -3.18 -1.49 13.19
C PRO A 302 -3.03 -1.97 11.74
N ASP A 303 -2.00 -2.77 11.45
CA ASP A 303 -1.68 -3.32 10.12
C ASP A 303 -2.41 -4.63 9.80
N LEU A 304 -3.12 -5.22 10.77
CA LEU A 304 -3.87 -6.46 10.58
C LEU A 304 -5.36 -6.27 10.81
N THR A 305 -6.15 -6.95 9.98
CA THR A 305 -7.56 -7.23 10.29
C THR A 305 -7.62 -8.23 11.46
N SER A 306 -8.65 -8.13 12.31
CA SER A 306 -8.77 -9.02 13.47
C SER A 306 -8.82 -10.49 13.04
N ARG A 307 -9.57 -10.77 11.97
CA ARG A 307 -9.66 -12.10 11.38
C ARG A 307 -8.30 -12.62 10.88
N HIS A 308 -7.47 -11.76 10.30
CA HIS A 308 -6.15 -12.19 9.82
C HIS A 308 -5.17 -12.37 10.98
N ALA A 309 -5.23 -11.52 12.01
CA ALA A 309 -4.40 -11.67 13.21
C ALA A 309 -4.65 -13.01 13.91
N GLU A 310 -5.92 -13.40 14.09
CA GLU A 310 -6.31 -14.70 14.64
C GLU A 310 -5.78 -15.87 13.79
N LYS A 311 -6.05 -15.83 12.47
CA LYS A 311 -5.56 -16.86 11.54
C LYS A 311 -4.04 -17.01 11.58
N LEU A 312 -3.31 -15.89 11.58
CA LEU A 312 -1.85 -15.89 11.58
C LEU A 312 -1.28 -16.41 12.91
N ALA A 313 -1.92 -16.09 14.03
CA ALA A 313 -1.57 -16.64 15.33
C ALA A 313 -1.68 -18.17 15.34
N ASP A 314 -2.79 -18.72 14.86
CA ASP A 314 -3.00 -20.17 14.78
C ASP A 314 -1.94 -20.85 13.90
N GLU A 315 -1.67 -20.28 12.72
CA GLU A 315 -0.64 -20.78 11.81
C GLU A 315 0.76 -20.78 12.45
N TYR A 316 1.12 -19.72 13.17
CA TYR A 316 2.41 -19.61 13.83
C TYR A 316 2.54 -20.55 15.03
N ILE A 317 1.47 -20.78 15.81
CA ILE A 317 1.45 -21.77 16.88
C ILE A 317 1.72 -23.17 16.31
N ILE A 318 1.07 -23.52 15.19
CA ILE A 318 1.27 -24.83 14.53
C ILE A 318 2.72 -24.95 14.06
N LYS A 319 3.26 -23.93 13.37
CA LYS A 319 4.64 -23.91 12.89
C LYS A 319 5.64 -24.03 14.04
N MET A 320 5.45 -23.28 15.12
CA MET A 320 6.30 -23.32 16.31
C MET A 320 6.37 -24.73 16.92
N LYS A 321 5.23 -25.41 17.08
CA LYS A 321 5.19 -26.79 17.60
C LYS A 321 5.96 -27.75 16.70
N ALA A 322 5.71 -27.68 15.39
CA ALA A 322 6.40 -28.53 14.41
C ALA A 322 7.92 -28.32 14.40
N LEU A 323 8.38 -27.07 14.58
CA LEU A 323 9.81 -26.76 14.71
C LEU A 323 10.42 -27.40 15.96
N HIS A 324 9.73 -27.33 17.09
CA HIS A 324 10.21 -27.91 18.34
C HIS A 324 10.24 -29.43 18.32
N GLU A 325 9.20 -30.08 17.79
CA GLU A 325 9.16 -31.53 17.60
C GLU A 325 10.31 -32.00 16.69
N ARG A 326 10.60 -31.27 15.62
CA ARG A 326 11.76 -31.55 14.76
C ARG A 326 13.07 -31.41 15.50
N ALA A 327 13.23 -30.37 16.33
CA ALA A 327 14.42 -30.19 17.14
C ALA A 327 14.63 -31.35 18.13
N GLN A 328 13.57 -31.79 18.81
CA GLN A 328 13.61 -32.94 19.72
C GLN A 328 13.99 -34.24 18.99
N MET A 329 13.40 -34.50 17.83
CA MET A 329 13.74 -35.66 17.01
C MET A 329 15.22 -35.64 16.60
N LEU A 330 15.73 -34.51 16.12
CA LEU A 330 17.14 -34.37 15.73
C LEU A 330 18.10 -34.55 16.91
N ALA A 331 17.76 -34.02 18.08
CA ALA A 331 18.54 -34.22 19.29
C ALA A 331 18.58 -35.70 19.72
N GLY A 332 17.48 -36.43 19.55
CA GLY A 332 17.39 -37.87 19.83
C GLY A 332 18.08 -38.78 18.81
N LEU A 333 18.49 -38.28 17.65
CA LEU A 333 19.32 -39.04 16.68
C LEU A 333 20.80 -39.07 17.07
N GLY A 334 21.24 -38.18 17.97
CA GLY A 334 22.57 -38.21 18.58
C GLY A 334 22.57 -39.06 19.85
N GLU A 335 23.13 -40.27 19.76
CA GLU A 335 23.37 -41.29 20.81
C GLU A 335 22.27 -42.34 21.05
N PRO A 336 22.49 -43.61 20.66
CA PRO A 336 22.40 -44.67 21.65
C PRO A 336 23.64 -44.56 22.55
N GLU A 337 23.44 -44.52 23.87
CA GLU A 337 24.49 -44.82 24.85
C GLU A 337 25.33 -45.98 24.32
N ALA A 338 26.60 -45.73 24.01
CA ALA A 338 27.52 -46.80 23.68
C ALA A 338 27.59 -47.69 24.93
N LYS A 339 26.92 -48.85 24.89
CA LYS A 339 27.13 -49.90 25.88
C LYS A 339 28.64 -50.08 25.99
N PRO A 340 29.23 -50.02 27.21
CA PRO A 340 30.66 -50.15 27.37
C PRO A 340 31.10 -51.42 26.64
N SER A 341 32.05 -51.24 25.74
CA SER A 341 32.57 -52.35 24.93
C SER A 341 33.23 -53.36 25.87
N GLU A 342 33.20 -54.65 25.56
CA GLU A 342 34.00 -55.64 26.29
C GLU A 342 35.48 -55.23 26.39
N LEU A 343 35.96 -54.43 25.42
CA LEU A 343 37.30 -53.83 25.44
C LEU A 343 37.53 -52.86 26.61
N ASP A 344 36.50 -52.13 27.05
CA ASP A 344 36.61 -51.22 28.21
C ASP A 344 36.71 -52.00 29.52
N GLY A 345 35.98 -53.12 29.62
CA GLY A 345 36.11 -54.07 30.73
C GLY A 345 37.48 -54.76 30.78
N ILE A 346 38.03 -55.14 29.61
CA ILE A 346 39.37 -55.73 29.51
C ILE A 346 40.44 -54.69 29.88
N ARG A 347 40.31 -53.44 29.42
CA ARG A 347 41.27 -52.36 29.70
C ARG A 347 41.32 -51.99 31.19
N ALA A 348 40.17 -51.97 31.87
CA ALA A 348 40.10 -51.77 33.32
C ALA A 348 40.77 -52.92 34.10
N LYS A 349 40.64 -54.15 33.61
CA LYS A 349 41.24 -55.35 34.21
C LYS A 349 42.75 -55.44 33.96
N SER A 350 43.23 -54.97 32.81
CA SER A 350 44.68 -54.87 32.53
C SER A 350 45.36 -53.79 33.37
N LEU A 351 44.67 -52.67 33.62
CA LEU A 351 45.20 -51.59 34.46
C LEU A 351 45.26 -51.94 35.96
N SER A 352 44.42 -52.88 36.44
CA SER A 352 44.50 -53.36 37.83
C SER A 352 45.63 -54.36 38.05
N ILE A 353 46.03 -55.12 37.00
CA ILE A 353 47.16 -56.07 37.06
C ILE A 353 48.51 -55.33 37.04
N LEU A 354 48.60 -54.18 36.36
CA LEU A 354 49.82 -53.36 36.27
C LEU A 354 50.10 -52.49 37.52
N ARG A 355 49.30 -52.62 38.58
CA ARG A 355 49.44 -51.89 39.86
C ARG A 355 50.01 -52.73 41.01
N LEU A 356 50.63 -53.88 40.72
CA LEU A 356 51.41 -54.67 41.69
C LEU A 356 52.90 -54.39 41.57
#